data_AF-A0A2V7XDG1-F1
#
_entry.id   AF-A0A2V7XDG1-F1
#
_cell.length_a   1.000
_cell.length_b   1.000
_cell.length_c   1.000
_cell.angle_alpha   90.00
_cell.angle_beta   90.00
_cell.angle_gamma   90.00
#
_symmetry.space_group_name_H-M   'P 1'
#
loop_
_entity.id
_entity.type
_entity.pdbx_description
1 polymer ?
#
loop_
_entity_poly.entity_id
_entity_poly.type
_entity_poly.pdbx_seq_one_letter_code
_entity_poly.pdbx_strand_id
1 'polypeptide(L)'
;MGRRLGAATAFVLIVLAATSLRGQAPELRLAFIGDAGSGSASQRAVRDQMLRLPIALTFMLGDNIYERGSREDFGPRFDQVYKPLMDKGTVFHSALGN
;
A
#
# COMPACT_ATOMS: atom_id res chain seq x y z
N MET A 1 -4.72 -56.74 -24.19
CA MET A 1 -3.79 -55.60 -24.18
C MET A 1 -4.62 -54.31 -24.11
N GLY A 2 -4.36 -53.46 -23.11
CA GLY A 2 -4.79 -52.05 -23.08
C GLY A 2 -6.22 -51.76 -22.60
N ARG A 3 -6.35 -51.18 -21.39
CA ARG A 3 -7.31 -50.12 -20.97
C ARG A 3 -7.48 -50.10 -19.45
N ARG A 4 -6.43 -49.77 -18.70
CA ARG A 4 -6.51 -49.41 -17.27
C ARG A 4 -5.41 -48.42 -16.90
N LEU A 5 -5.45 -47.19 -17.41
CA LEU A 5 -4.50 -46.13 -17.01
C LEU A 5 -5.10 -44.72 -16.89
N GLY A 6 -6.40 -44.50 -17.16
CA GLY A 6 -6.95 -43.13 -17.26
C GLY A 6 -7.38 -42.45 -15.95
N ALA A 7 -7.67 -43.20 -14.88
CA ALA A 7 -8.30 -42.62 -13.69
C ALA A 7 -7.30 -42.06 -12.65
N ALA A 8 -6.13 -42.68 -12.52
CA ALA A 8 -5.14 -42.27 -11.51
C ALA A 8 -4.47 -40.94 -11.86
N THR A 9 -4.24 -40.67 -13.14
CA THR A 9 -3.57 -39.45 -13.62
C THR A 9 -4.44 -38.20 -13.47
N ALA A 10 -5.76 -38.33 -13.65
CA ALA A 10 -6.70 -37.22 -13.46
C ALA A 10 -6.86 -36.83 -11.98
N PHE A 11 -6.78 -37.81 -11.07
CA PHE A 11 -6.90 -37.55 -9.63
C PHE A 11 -5.68 -36.81 -9.07
N VAL A 12 -4.47 -37.13 -9.56
CA VAL A 12 -3.22 -36.47 -9.15
C VAL A 12 -3.17 -35.00 -9.58
N LEU A 13 -3.73 -34.65 -10.74
CA LEU A 13 -3.77 -33.25 -11.21
C LEU A 13 -4.74 -32.36 -10.40
N ILE A 14 -5.84 -32.91 -9.89
CA ILE A 14 -6.81 -32.16 -9.08
C ILE A 14 -6.24 -31.80 -7.70
N VAL A 15 -5.43 -32.69 -7.10
CA VAL A 15 -4.84 -32.46 -5.77
C VAL A 15 -3.73 -31.41 -5.79
N LEU A 16 -2.97 -31.29 -6.88
CA LEU A 16 -1.93 -30.25 -7.03
C LEU A 16 -2.51 -28.86 -7.33
N ALA A 17 -3.66 -28.77 -7.98
CA ALA A 17 -4.35 -27.49 -8.17
C ALA A 17 -4.94 -26.95 -6.85
N ALA A 18 -5.43 -27.84 -5.97
CA ALA A 18 -6.06 -27.45 -4.70
C ALA A 18 -5.07 -26.85 -3.68
N THR A 19 -3.77 -27.17 -3.76
CA THR A 19 -2.76 -26.57 -2.87
C THR A 19 -2.35 -25.17 -3.31
N SER A 20 -2.46 -24.86 -4.60
CA SER A 20 -2.21 -23.50 -5.14
C SER A 20 -3.31 -22.50 -4.82
N LEU A 21 -4.47 -22.97 -4.36
CA LEU A 21 -5.62 -22.14 -3.94
C LEU A 21 -5.66 -21.80 -2.45
N ARG A 22 -4.59 -22.06 -1.69
CA ARG A 22 -4.42 -21.39 -0.40
C ARG A 22 -4.12 -19.92 -0.68
N GLY A 23 -5.18 -19.16 -1.00
CA GLY A 23 -5.12 -17.72 -1.17
C GLY A 23 -4.42 -17.11 0.03
N GLN A 24 -3.48 -16.21 -0.23
CA GLN A 24 -2.77 -15.49 0.81
C GLN A 24 -3.81 -14.92 1.79
N ALA A 25 -3.58 -15.13 3.09
CA ALA A 25 -4.46 -14.56 4.10
C ALA A 25 -4.62 -13.05 3.81
N PRO A 26 -5.83 -12.49 3.95
CA PRO A 26 -6.04 -11.08 3.69
C PRO A 26 -5.03 -10.25 4.50
N GLU A 27 -4.23 -9.45 3.80
CA GLU A 27 -3.16 -8.64 4.39
C GLU A 27 -3.61 -7.17 4.44
N LEU A 28 -3.46 -6.54 5.60
CA LEU A 28 -3.62 -5.10 5.76
C LEU A 28 -2.25 -4.46 5.92
N ARG A 29 -1.86 -3.58 4.99
CA ARG A 29 -0.62 -2.83 5.09
C ARG A 29 -0.88 -1.42 5.59
N LEU A 30 -0.13 -1.05 6.61
CA LEU A 30 -0.17 0.27 7.23
C LEU A 30 1.19 0.95 7.07
N ALA A 31 1.18 2.27 6.90
CA ALA A 31 2.38 3.09 6.91
C ALA A 31 2.34 4.09 8.07
N PHE A 32 3.50 4.35 8.66
CA PHE A 32 3.70 5.37 9.68
C PHE A 32 4.81 6.29 9.20
N ILE A 33 4.51 7.59 9.06
CA ILE A 33 5.45 8.59 8.54
C ILE A 33 5.38 9.87 9.37
N GLY A 34 6.49 10.59 9.50
CA GLY A 34 6.56 11.90 10.15
C GLY A 34 7.40 12.85 9.31
N ASP A 35 7.46 14.11 9.74
CA ASP A 35 8.39 15.11 9.21
C ASP A 35 8.25 15.30 7.68
N ALA A 36 7.01 15.26 7.22
CA ALA A 36 6.66 15.12 5.82
C ALA A 36 5.84 16.31 5.31
N GLY A 37 6.27 17.51 5.67
CA GLY A 37 5.55 18.75 5.37
C GLY A 37 6.25 19.70 4.43
N SER A 38 7.28 19.28 3.69
CA SER A 38 8.11 20.19 2.88
C SER A 38 7.71 20.31 1.41
N GLY A 39 6.99 19.33 0.87
CA GLY A 39 6.82 19.18 -0.57
C GLY A 39 8.15 18.96 -1.31
N SER A 40 9.19 18.46 -0.64
CA SER A 40 10.52 18.29 -1.23
C SER A 40 10.64 17.07 -2.15
N ALA A 41 11.74 16.98 -2.89
CA ALA A 41 12.08 15.79 -3.68
C ALA A 41 12.23 14.54 -2.78
N SER A 42 12.82 14.69 -1.59
CA SER A 42 12.99 13.61 -0.62
C SER A 42 11.65 13.07 -0.12
N GLN A 43 10.71 13.97 0.23
CA GLN A 43 9.36 13.56 0.63
C GLN A 43 8.64 12.81 -0.50
N ARG A 44 8.75 13.29 -1.74
CA ARG A 44 8.21 12.61 -2.93
C ARG A 44 8.85 11.23 -3.14
N ALA A 45 10.15 11.09 -2.91
CA ALA A 45 10.83 9.81 -3.04
C ALA A 45 10.33 8.77 -2.01
N VAL A 46 10.03 9.19 -0.78
CA VAL A 46 9.39 8.32 0.24
C VAL A 46 8.00 7.88 -0.22
N ARG A 47 7.17 8.81 -0.71
CA ARG A 47 5.87 8.48 -1.31
C ARG A 47 6.04 7.47 -2.46
N ASP A 48 7.06 7.61 -3.30
CA ASP A 48 7.29 6.69 -4.42
C ASP A 48 7.66 5.27 -3.95
N GLN A 49 8.27 5.12 -2.77
CA GLN A 49 8.43 3.81 -2.14
C GLN A 49 7.09 3.27 -1.62
N MET A 50 6.28 4.12 -0.98
CA MET A 50 4.95 3.75 -0.49
C MET A 50 4.05 3.24 -1.62
N LEU A 51 4.11 3.87 -2.80
CA LEU A 51 3.30 3.49 -3.97
C LEU A 51 3.56 2.08 -4.51
N ARG A 52 4.67 1.44 -4.12
CA ARG A 52 5.03 0.07 -4.50
C ARG A 52 4.27 -0.98 -3.68
N LEU A 53 3.59 -0.56 -2.62
CA LEU A 53 2.86 -1.41 -1.70
C LEU A 53 1.37 -1.06 -1.73
N PRO A 54 0.47 -2.04 -1.54
CA PRO A 54 -0.96 -1.78 -1.39
C PRO A 54 -1.27 -1.28 0.03
N ILE A 55 -0.88 -0.03 0.33
CA ILE A 55 -1.08 0.58 1.65
C ILE A 55 -2.55 0.99 1.79
N ALA A 56 -3.24 0.43 2.79
CA ALA A 56 -4.62 0.78 3.07
C ALA A 56 -4.72 2.04 3.93
N LEU A 57 -3.87 2.15 4.95
CA LEU A 57 -3.90 3.23 5.94
C LEU A 57 -2.51 3.84 6.11
N THR A 58 -2.44 5.16 6.15
CA THR A 58 -1.23 5.91 6.52
C THR A 58 -1.51 6.75 7.75
N PHE A 59 -0.67 6.60 8.78
CA PHE A 59 -0.66 7.43 9.97
C PHE A 59 0.48 8.43 9.89
N MET A 60 0.15 9.72 9.91
CA MET A 60 1.14 10.78 10.00
C MET A 60 1.36 11.18 11.45
N LEU A 61 2.62 11.18 11.87
CA LEU A 61 3.04 11.30 13.26
C LEU A 61 3.20 12.76 13.71
N GLY A 62 3.05 13.73 12.82
CA GLY A 62 3.26 15.16 13.09
C GLY A 62 4.00 15.83 11.95
N ASP A 63 4.09 17.16 12.02
CA ASP A 63 4.90 17.98 11.11
C ASP A 63 4.53 17.77 9.62
N ASN A 64 3.23 17.73 9.38
CA ASN A 64 2.65 17.39 8.09
C ASN A 64 2.72 18.56 7.10
N ILE A 65 2.92 19.79 7.58
CA ILE A 65 3.01 21.02 6.78
C ILE A 65 3.98 21.98 7.47
N TYR A 66 5.23 21.99 7.00
CA TYR A 66 6.18 23.04 7.37
C TYR A 66 5.83 24.35 6.67
N GLU A 67 6.37 25.51 7.04
CA GLU A 67 6.97 25.78 8.36
C GLU A 67 5.91 26.22 9.37
N ARG A 68 4.85 26.93 8.91
CA ARG A 68 3.82 27.53 9.78
C ARG A 68 2.45 26.86 9.67
N GLY A 69 2.34 25.70 9.01
CA GLY A 69 1.06 25.03 8.80
C GLY A 69 0.05 25.86 7.99
N SER A 70 0.51 26.75 7.10
CA SER A 70 -0.34 27.70 6.40
C SER A 70 -1.19 26.99 5.33
N ARG A 71 -2.45 27.45 5.14
CA ARG A 71 -3.44 26.78 4.28
C ARG A 71 -2.97 26.66 2.83
N GLU A 72 -2.28 27.68 2.34
CA GLU A 72 -1.68 27.74 1.02
C GLU A 72 -0.68 26.61 0.75
N ASP A 73 -0.09 26.04 1.79
CA ASP A 73 0.91 24.97 1.69
C ASP A 73 0.28 23.57 1.65
N PHE A 74 -1.01 23.42 1.98
CA PHE A 74 -1.69 22.11 2.02
C PHE A 74 -1.67 21.45 0.64
N GLY A 75 -1.96 22.23 -0.39
CA GLY A 75 -1.91 21.78 -1.78
C GLY A 75 -0.53 21.22 -2.17
N PRO A 76 0.51 22.05 -2.25
CA PRO A 76 1.81 21.62 -2.75
C PRO A 76 2.58 20.67 -1.80
N ARG A 77 2.29 20.66 -0.49
CA ARG A 77 3.08 19.88 0.49
C ARG A 77 2.38 18.62 1.00
N PHE A 78 1.06 18.52 0.86
CA PHE A 78 0.30 17.34 1.24
C PHE A 78 -0.56 16.81 0.09
N ASP A 79 -1.56 17.57 -0.37
CA ASP A 79 -2.57 17.07 -1.31
C ASP A 79 -1.93 16.57 -2.60
N GLN A 80 -1.11 17.40 -3.24
CA GLN A 80 -0.43 17.06 -4.50
C GLN A 80 0.65 15.99 -4.31
N VAL A 81 1.32 15.97 -3.15
CA VAL A 81 2.32 14.95 -2.86
C VAL A 81 1.63 13.60 -2.76
N TYR A 82 0.62 13.45 -1.91
CA TYR A 82 0.02 12.16 -1.56
C TYR A 82 -1.21 11.76 -2.40
N LYS A 83 -1.70 12.63 -3.29
CA LYS A 83 -2.79 12.31 -4.22
C LYS A 83 -2.64 10.95 -4.91
N PRO A 84 -1.46 10.52 -5.40
CA PRO A 84 -1.32 9.19 -6.00
C PRO A 84 -1.63 8.02 -5.07
N LEU A 85 -1.40 8.16 -3.75
CA LEU A 85 -1.77 7.15 -2.75
C LEU A 85 -3.27 7.21 -2.44
N MET A 86 -3.83 8.42 -2.30
CA MET A 86 -5.27 8.62 -2.09
C MET A 86 -6.09 8.08 -3.27
N ASP A 87 -5.62 8.28 -4.50
CA ASP A 87 -6.24 7.74 -5.72
C ASP A 87 -6.21 6.21 -5.77
N LYS A 88 -5.26 5.57 -5.06
CA LYS A 88 -5.21 4.10 -4.85
C LYS A 88 -6.05 3.62 -3.66
N GLY A 89 -6.75 4.53 -2.98
CA GLY A 89 -7.60 4.23 -1.83
C GLY A 89 -6.89 4.24 -0.48
N THR A 90 -5.64 4.70 -0.39
CA THR A 90 -4.99 4.89 0.92
C THR A 90 -5.69 6.00 1.69
N VAL A 91 -6.10 5.70 2.92
CA VAL A 91 -6.69 6.68 3.86
C VAL A 91 -5.60 7.23 4.77
N PHE A 92 -5.60 8.55 4.99
CA PHE A 92 -4.65 9.24 5.86
C PHE A 92 -5.29 9.64 7.19
N HIS A 93 -4.59 9.33 8.28
CA HIS A 93 -4.90 9.78 9.63
C HIS A 93 -3.71 10.57 10.16
N SER A 94 -3.93 11.80 10.64
CA SER A 94 -2.81 12.69 10.99
C SER A 94 -2.91 13.19 12.42
N ALA A 95 -1.78 13.15 13.13
CA ALA A 95 -1.57 13.88 14.37
C ALA A 95 -1.04 15.29 14.08
N LEU A 96 -1.23 16.21 15.03
CA LEU A 96 -0.58 17.52 14.99
C LEU A 96 0.88 17.39 15.41
N GLY A 97 1.73 18.21 14.79
CA GLY A 97 3.13 18.40 15.14
C GLY A 97 3.33 19.44 16.23
N ASN A 98 4.57 19.88 16.41
CA ASN A 98 4.95 20.94 17.33
C ASN A 98 4.57 22.36 16.85
#